data_AF-A0AA85EZI8-F1
#
_entry.id   AF-A0AA85EZI8-F1
#
_cell.length_a   1.000
_cell.length_b   1.000
_cell.length_c   1.000
_cell.angle_alpha   90.00
_cell.angle_beta   90.00
_cell.angle_gamma   90.00
#
_symmetry.space_group_name_H-M   'P 1'
#
loop_
_entity.id
_entity.type
_entity.pdbx_description
1 polymer ?
#
loop_
_entity_poly.entity_id
_entity_poly.type
_entity_poly.pdbx_seq_one_letter_code
_entity_poly.pdbx_strand_id
1 'polypeptide(L)'
;MDELSWGVELWDQVENLFKHEIDQVGLTESYFKLFSDVQKLQHEFGKKLRKTVSVYLPRKKPDVDELSSVLTYSSIVPQILEIGVTHEASSKKLNESVVNPLKTQVENEKRSLEKQRSHWSKLNATIEQSRKQLELSWQKYVTNFKEKQKAYEVSERAQNDIQLARVDQQKFEALYQSKVQSFDQASRNYVDELAKYNIASRRHYSTDIVTFVDDMESSSRMRNNRTRELLLMVTRINEETISKLASCNKLISEAVSALDSSYDSAKVIKRLHTDEQPPADLPFLDLDKCPPGILDGSVSELGALILGVESAECTNQLNNSGSAISGSGMMSGLIRSTHKNSKDEYLSLRSPFICGISIKSIKNTDLTIRQVADRIKVLRELVMKTDNELRSTDRMIESCRTNPKFGDMECLVRAGATYSRRLNSLKQHIKELEVKCFL
;
A
#
# COMPACT_ATOMS: atom_id res chain seq x y z
N MET A 1 -24.27 -16.63 33.86
CA MET A 1 -25.49 -17.10 33.17
C MET A 1 -25.22 -18.56 32.86
N ASP A 2 -26.06 -19.45 33.37
CA ASP A 2 -25.96 -20.87 33.05
C ASP A 2 -26.31 -21.06 31.57
N GLU A 3 -25.55 -21.88 30.85
CA GLU A 3 -25.80 -22.14 29.42
C GLU A 3 -27.00 -23.09 29.27
N LEU A 4 -28.01 -22.66 28.51
CA LEU A 4 -29.18 -23.45 28.13
C LEU A 4 -28.94 -24.15 26.78
N SER A 5 -29.56 -25.31 26.56
CA SER A 5 -29.48 -26.09 25.30
C SER A 5 -30.69 -25.84 24.41
N TRP A 6 -30.46 -25.71 23.10
CA TRP A 6 -31.56 -25.59 22.13
C TRP A 6 -32.38 -26.88 22.05
N GLY A 7 -31.75 -28.05 22.23
CA GLY A 7 -32.42 -29.34 22.15
C GLY A 7 -33.58 -29.48 23.12
N VAL A 8 -33.45 -28.91 24.32
CA VAL A 8 -34.50 -28.94 25.34
C VAL A 8 -35.49 -27.78 25.17
N GLU A 9 -34.98 -26.57 24.94
CA GLU A 9 -35.79 -25.34 24.97
C GLU A 9 -36.57 -25.07 23.67
N LEU A 10 -36.14 -25.65 22.54
CA LEU A 10 -36.62 -25.27 21.20
C LEU A 10 -37.04 -26.48 20.33
N TRP A 11 -37.39 -27.61 20.94
CA TRP A 11 -37.76 -28.85 20.24
C TRP A 11 -38.94 -28.68 19.26
N ASP A 12 -39.84 -27.73 19.50
CA ASP A 12 -41.02 -27.41 18.68
C ASP A 12 -40.77 -26.29 17.65
N GLN A 13 -39.59 -25.66 17.68
CA GLN A 13 -39.26 -24.46 16.89
C GLN A 13 -38.29 -24.71 15.72
N VAL A 14 -38.12 -25.97 15.29
CA VAL A 14 -37.14 -26.37 14.27
C VAL A 14 -37.25 -25.58 12.95
N GLU A 15 -38.47 -25.27 12.49
CA GLU A 15 -38.66 -24.47 11.27
C GLU A 15 -38.14 -23.02 11.41
N ASN A 16 -38.27 -22.43 12.60
CA ASN A 16 -37.73 -21.10 12.89
C ASN A 16 -36.21 -21.16 13.07
N LEU A 17 -35.68 -22.24 13.64
CA LEU A 17 -34.24 -22.49 13.67
C LEU A 17 -33.65 -22.61 12.26
N PHE A 18 -34.33 -23.27 11.32
CA PHE A 18 -33.87 -23.30 9.93
C PHE A 18 -33.83 -21.91 9.30
N LYS A 19 -34.84 -21.07 9.52
CA LYS A 19 -34.81 -19.67 9.03
C LYS A 19 -33.65 -18.90 9.63
N HIS A 20 -33.46 -19.01 10.95
CA HIS A 20 -32.33 -18.39 11.65
C HIS A 20 -30.99 -18.85 11.04
N GLU A 21 -30.79 -20.15 10.86
CA GLU A 21 -29.55 -20.69 10.29
C GLU A 21 -29.33 -20.25 8.84
N ILE A 22 -30.38 -20.13 8.01
CA ILE A 22 -30.28 -19.55 6.66
C ILE A 22 -29.76 -18.10 6.73
N ASP A 23 -30.31 -17.29 7.63
CA ASP A 23 -29.91 -15.89 7.79
C ASP A 23 -28.45 -15.79 8.27
N GLN A 24 -28.01 -16.66 9.19
CA GLN A 24 -26.62 -16.72 9.65
C GLN A 24 -25.64 -17.13 8.55
N VAL A 25 -26.02 -18.07 7.69
CA VAL A 25 -25.24 -18.42 6.48
C VAL A 25 -25.17 -17.21 5.54
N GLY A 26 -26.27 -16.47 5.37
CA GLY A 26 -26.32 -15.23 4.61
C GLY A 26 -25.41 -14.13 5.16
N LEU A 27 -25.31 -14.01 6.48
CA LEU A 27 -24.37 -13.10 7.13
C LEU A 27 -22.90 -13.51 6.87
N THR A 28 -22.60 -14.81 6.95
CA THR A 28 -21.26 -15.34 6.64
C THR A 28 -20.88 -15.10 5.17
N GLU A 29 -21.85 -15.21 4.25
CA GLU A 29 -21.68 -14.85 2.85
C GLU A 29 -21.42 -13.34 2.65
N SER A 30 -22.06 -12.49 3.45
CA SER A 30 -21.81 -11.04 3.44
C SER A 30 -20.37 -10.72 3.86
N TYR A 31 -19.85 -11.38 4.89
CA TYR A 31 -18.43 -11.25 5.27
C TYR A 31 -17.51 -11.69 4.14
N PHE A 32 -17.77 -12.84 3.51
CA PHE A 32 -16.99 -13.31 2.37
C PHE A 32 -16.93 -12.26 1.24
N LYS A 33 -18.08 -11.71 0.83
CA LYS A 33 -18.16 -10.69 -0.22
C LYS A 33 -17.38 -9.44 0.14
N LEU A 34 -17.59 -8.90 1.35
CA LEU A 34 -16.89 -7.73 1.85
C LEU A 34 -15.37 -7.90 1.77
N PHE A 35 -14.83 -8.98 2.34
CA PHE A 35 -13.39 -9.18 2.37
C PHE A 35 -12.80 -9.53 1.00
N SER A 36 -13.56 -10.21 0.13
CA SER A 36 -13.18 -10.40 -1.28
C SER A 36 -13.00 -9.04 -1.98
N ASP A 37 -13.92 -8.11 -1.80
CA ASP A 37 -13.88 -6.82 -2.49
C ASP A 37 -12.78 -5.91 -1.91
N VAL A 38 -12.63 -5.87 -0.59
CA VAL A 38 -11.51 -5.19 0.08
C VAL A 38 -10.17 -5.75 -0.39
N GLN A 39 -10.04 -7.07 -0.48
CA GLN A 39 -8.81 -7.73 -0.93
C GLN A 39 -8.45 -7.34 -2.37
N LYS A 40 -9.42 -7.33 -3.30
CA LYS A 40 -9.20 -6.93 -4.69
C LYS A 40 -8.77 -5.47 -4.79
N LEU A 41 -9.44 -4.59 -4.04
CA LEU A 41 -9.11 -3.16 -4.01
C LEU A 41 -7.68 -2.93 -3.50
N GLN A 42 -7.31 -3.61 -2.41
CA GLN A 42 -5.96 -3.54 -1.85
C GLN A 42 -4.90 -4.09 -2.82
N HIS A 43 -5.21 -5.19 -3.52
CA HIS A 43 -4.31 -5.77 -4.52
C HIS A 43 -4.05 -4.78 -5.67
N GLU A 44 -5.11 -4.19 -6.23
CA GLU A 44 -5.00 -3.21 -7.31
C GLU A 44 -4.23 -1.96 -6.88
N PHE A 45 -4.47 -1.47 -5.67
CA PHE A 45 -3.70 -0.35 -5.11
C PHE A 45 -2.20 -0.67 -5.04
N GLY A 46 -1.83 -1.77 -4.38
CA GLY A 46 -0.42 -2.15 -4.21
C GLY A 46 0.29 -2.38 -5.54
N LYS A 47 -0.39 -3.04 -6.50
CA LYS A 47 0.10 -3.28 -7.85
C LYS A 47 0.30 -2.01 -8.65
N LYS A 48 -0.67 -1.09 -8.62
CA LYS A 48 -0.57 0.19 -9.34
C LYS A 48 0.53 1.06 -8.76
N LEU A 49 0.63 1.16 -7.43
CA LEU A 49 1.69 1.92 -6.76
C LEU A 49 3.08 1.36 -7.12
N ARG A 50 3.28 0.03 -7.01
CA ARG A 50 4.55 -0.61 -7.36
C ARG A 50 4.95 -0.29 -8.81
N LYS A 51 4.03 -0.45 -9.76
CA LYS A 51 4.29 -0.18 -11.18
C LYS A 51 4.65 1.29 -11.41
N THR A 52 3.89 2.21 -10.83
CA THR A 52 4.16 3.65 -10.96
C THR A 52 5.55 3.99 -10.43
N VAL A 53 5.89 3.56 -9.23
CA VAL A 53 7.17 3.91 -8.58
C VAL A 53 8.37 3.25 -9.27
N SER A 54 8.19 2.05 -9.85
CA SER A 54 9.29 1.32 -10.49
C SER A 54 9.99 2.09 -11.62
N VAL A 55 9.28 3.00 -12.30
CA VAL A 55 9.83 3.82 -13.38
C VAL A 55 10.76 4.93 -12.85
N TYR A 56 10.59 5.32 -11.58
CA TYR A 56 11.34 6.39 -10.92
C TYR A 56 12.59 5.89 -10.18
N LEU A 57 12.81 4.56 -10.15
CA LEU A 57 13.99 3.97 -9.52
C LEU A 57 15.27 4.51 -10.16
N PRO A 58 16.29 4.88 -9.34
CA PRO A 58 17.58 5.28 -9.86
C PRO A 58 18.20 4.17 -10.72
N ARG A 59 18.59 4.49 -11.96
CA ARG A 59 19.19 3.52 -12.89
C ARG A 59 20.60 3.10 -12.50
N LYS A 60 21.30 3.93 -11.73
CA LYS A 60 22.64 3.69 -11.22
C LYS A 60 22.60 3.84 -9.71
N LYS A 61 23.37 3.02 -9.00
CA LYS A 61 23.61 3.24 -7.57
C LYS A 61 24.34 4.58 -7.43
N PRO A 62 23.88 5.47 -6.54
CA PRO A 62 24.59 6.71 -6.29
C PRO A 62 25.95 6.40 -5.67
N ASP A 63 26.98 7.14 -6.07
CA ASP A 63 28.26 7.12 -5.38
C ASP A 63 28.10 7.73 -3.98
N VAL A 64 28.88 7.26 -3.00
CA VAL A 64 28.93 7.84 -1.65
C VAL A 64 29.36 9.31 -1.74
N ASP A 65 30.15 9.64 -2.77
CA ASP A 65 30.58 11.00 -3.06
C ASP A 65 29.51 11.87 -3.75
N GLU A 66 28.26 11.43 -3.90
CA GLU A 66 27.14 12.24 -4.40
C GLU A 66 26.58 13.31 -3.44
N LEU A 67 25.81 14.24 -4.00
CA LEU A 67 25.03 15.22 -3.24
C LEU A 67 24.03 14.49 -2.33
N SER A 68 23.84 14.97 -1.11
CA SER A 68 22.85 14.48 -0.16
C SER A 68 21.43 14.48 -0.75
N SER A 69 21.09 15.45 -1.60
CA SER A 69 19.85 15.47 -2.37
C SER A 69 19.66 14.24 -3.28
N VAL A 70 20.71 13.82 -3.99
CA VAL A 70 20.70 12.63 -4.87
C VAL A 70 20.64 11.34 -4.04
N LEU A 71 21.40 11.28 -2.95
CA LEU A 71 21.39 10.15 -2.01
C LEU A 71 20.02 9.98 -1.35
N THR A 72 19.39 11.08 -0.94
CA THR A 72 18.05 11.08 -0.32
C THR A 72 16.99 10.57 -1.28
N TYR A 73 16.96 11.07 -2.52
CA TYR A 73 16.06 10.57 -3.55
C TYR A 73 16.26 9.05 -3.78
N SER A 74 17.51 8.61 -3.86
CA SER A 74 17.86 7.20 -4.05
C SER A 74 17.46 6.31 -2.89
N SER A 75 17.35 6.85 -1.68
CA SER A 75 16.88 6.14 -0.48
C SER A 75 15.35 6.11 -0.40
N ILE A 76 14.66 7.21 -0.74
CA ILE A 76 13.20 7.34 -0.58
C ILE A 76 12.43 6.50 -1.62
N VAL A 77 12.83 6.54 -2.90
CA VAL A 77 12.07 5.87 -3.97
C VAL A 77 11.89 4.36 -3.72
N PRO A 78 12.93 3.60 -3.30
CA PRO A 78 12.77 2.20 -2.89
C PRO A 78 11.80 1.98 -1.73
N GLN A 79 11.72 2.90 -0.75
CA GLN A 79 10.77 2.78 0.36
C GLN A 79 9.32 2.93 -0.11
N ILE A 80 9.05 3.85 -1.04
CA ILE A 80 7.70 3.99 -1.63
C ILE A 80 7.35 2.76 -2.49
N LEU A 81 8.32 2.16 -3.18
CA LEU A 81 8.12 0.91 -3.89
C LEU A 81 7.74 -0.22 -2.92
N GLU A 82 8.45 -0.31 -1.79
CA GLU A 82 8.20 -1.31 -0.73
C GLU A 82 6.81 -1.18 -0.11
N ILE A 83 6.27 0.04 0.00
CA ILE A 83 4.86 0.26 0.41
C ILE A 83 3.91 -0.47 -0.56
N GLY A 84 4.12 -0.30 -1.88
CA GLY A 84 3.32 -0.99 -2.90
C GLY A 84 3.45 -2.52 -2.82
N VAL A 85 4.67 -3.03 -2.65
CA VAL A 85 4.95 -4.47 -2.46
C VAL A 85 4.27 -5.01 -1.19
N THR A 86 4.33 -4.26 -0.09
CA THR A 86 3.71 -4.61 1.19
C THR A 86 2.20 -4.75 1.06
N HIS A 87 1.53 -3.80 0.37
CA HIS A 87 0.08 -3.90 0.14
C HIS A 87 -0.29 -5.09 -0.75
N GLU A 88 0.48 -5.40 -1.79
CA GLU A 88 0.24 -6.57 -2.64
C GLU A 88 0.43 -7.87 -1.85
N ALA A 89 1.50 -7.99 -1.08
CA ALA A 89 1.76 -9.16 -0.23
C ALA A 89 0.66 -9.35 0.83
N SER A 90 0.25 -8.25 1.47
CA SER A 90 -0.86 -8.25 2.44
C SER A 90 -2.19 -8.66 1.79
N SER A 91 -2.50 -8.16 0.60
CA SER A 91 -3.70 -8.57 -0.17
C SER A 91 -3.69 -10.06 -0.51
N LYS A 92 -2.51 -10.63 -0.83
CA LYS A 92 -2.37 -12.06 -1.11
C LYS A 92 -2.61 -12.88 0.15
N LYS A 93 -2.00 -12.49 1.28
CA LYS A 93 -2.19 -13.15 2.58
C LYS A 93 -3.65 -13.09 3.05
N LEU A 94 -4.32 -11.95 2.86
CA LEU A 94 -5.76 -11.79 3.13
C LEU A 94 -6.60 -12.75 2.28
N ASN A 95 -6.27 -12.90 0.99
CA ASN A 95 -6.97 -13.83 0.11
C ASN A 95 -6.84 -15.28 0.59
N GLU A 96 -5.61 -15.71 0.88
CA GLU A 96 -5.29 -17.09 1.26
C GLU A 96 -5.79 -17.45 2.67
N SER A 97 -5.64 -16.54 3.63
CA SER A 97 -5.89 -16.82 5.05
C SER A 97 -7.31 -16.49 5.51
N VAL A 98 -8.06 -15.69 4.74
CA VAL A 98 -9.41 -15.22 5.12
C VAL A 98 -10.43 -15.43 4.02
N VAL A 99 -10.22 -14.87 2.82
CA VAL A 99 -11.24 -14.89 1.75
C VAL A 99 -11.54 -16.31 1.28
N ASN A 100 -10.50 -17.10 0.98
CA ASN A 100 -10.66 -18.49 0.56
C ASN A 100 -11.31 -19.36 1.67
N PRO A 101 -10.85 -19.31 2.93
CA PRO A 101 -11.53 -19.98 4.04
C PRO A 101 -12.98 -19.58 4.24
N LEU A 102 -13.32 -18.29 4.16
CA LEU A 102 -14.71 -17.82 4.26
C LEU A 102 -15.56 -18.39 3.12
N LYS A 103 -15.04 -18.41 1.89
CA LYS A 103 -15.73 -19.02 0.75
C LYS A 103 -16.03 -20.50 1.02
N THR A 104 -15.02 -21.27 1.43
CA THR A 104 -15.17 -22.69 1.74
C THR A 104 -16.13 -22.91 2.91
N GLN A 105 -16.10 -22.05 3.93
CA GLN A 105 -17.02 -22.10 5.05
C GLN A 105 -18.48 -21.92 4.58
N VAL A 106 -18.76 -20.90 3.77
CA VAL A 106 -20.10 -20.66 3.21
C VAL A 106 -20.61 -21.87 2.40
N GLU A 107 -19.77 -22.44 1.54
CA GLU A 107 -20.12 -23.62 0.74
C GLU A 107 -20.41 -24.85 1.61
N ASN A 108 -19.61 -25.08 2.65
CA ASN A 108 -19.79 -26.17 3.60
C ASN A 108 -21.06 -25.99 4.43
N GLU A 109 -21.33 -24.78 4.92
CA GLU A 109 -22.52 -24.47 5.71
C GLU A 109 -23.80 -24.67 4.89
N LYS A 110 -23.85 -24.19 3.63
CA LYS A 110 -24.98 -24.43 2.73
C LYS A 110 -25.24 -25.93 2.54
N ARG A 111 -24.17 -26.71 2.31
CA ARG A 111 -24.27 -28.16 2.15
C ARG A 111 -24.71 -28.87 3.44
N SER A 112 -24.19 -28.43 4.59
CA SER A 112 -24.55 -28.99 5.90
C SER A 112 -26.02 -28.73 6.23
N LEU A 113 -26.50 -27.52 5.96
CA LEU A 113 -27.88 -27.13 6.20
C LEU A 113 -28.87 -27.94 5.35
N GLU A 114 -28.54 -28.22 4.09
CA GLU A 114 -29.35 -29.09 3.22
C GLU A 114 -29.40 -30.53 3.75
N LYS A 115 -28.26 -31.05 4.25
CA LYS A 115 -28.21 -32.37 4.89
C LYS A 115 -29.08 -32.41 6.15
N GLN A 116 -29.01 -31.38 7.00
CA GLN A 116 -29.84 -31.25 8.19
C GLN A 116 -31.34 -31.22 7.84
N ARG A 117 -31.73 -30.47 6.79
CA ARG A 117 -33.11 -30.44 6.29
C ARG A 117 -33.58 -31.82 5.80
N SER A 118 -32.74 -32.54 5.06
CA SER A 118 -33.05 -33.91 4.63
C SER A 118 -33.19 -34.86 5.84
N HIS A 119 -32.33 -34.73 6.85
CA HIS A 119 -32.41 -35.52 8.07
C HIS A 119 -33.71 -35.26 8.84
N TRP A 120 -34.08 -33.98 9.03
CA TRP A 120 -35.34 -33.57 9.65
C TRP A 120 -36.56 -34.14 8.94
N SER A 121 -36.59 -34.06 7.61
CA SER A 121 -37.68 -34.62 6.80
C SER A 121 -37.83 -36.13 6.99
N LYS A 122 -36.72 -36.87 7.04
CA LYS A 122 -36.73 -38.33 7.30
C LYS A 122 -37.20 -38.65 8.72
N LEU A 123 -36.78 -37.87 9.70
CA LEU A 123 -37.16 -38.05 11.09
C LEU A 123 -38.68 -37.88 11.27
N ASN A 124 -39.26 -36.82 10.68
CA ASN A 124 -40.70 -36.59 10.67
C ASN A 124 -41.48 -37.62 9.86
N ALA A 125 -40.95 -38.06 8.71
CA ALA A 125 -41.61 -39.09 7.91
C ALA A 125 -41.71 -40.43 8.68
N THR A 126 -40.72 -40.75 9.51
CA THR A 126 -40.69 -41.98 10.31
C THR A 126 -41.80 -41.99 11.36
N ILE A 127 -41.93 -40.92 12.15
CA ILE A 127 -43.00 -40.83 13.17
C ILE A 127 -44.39 -40.76 12.51
N GLU A 128 -44.52 -40.05 11.38
CA GLU A 128 -45.77 -39.94 10.64
C GLU A 128 -46.20 -41.29 10.04
N GLN A 129 -45.26 -42.11 9.57
CA GLN A 129 -45.55 -43.48 9.13
C GLN A 129 -46.07 -44.34 10.29
N SER A 130 -45.45 -44.27 11.47
CA SER A 130 -45.93 -44.99 12.66
C SER A 130 -47.33 -44.51 13.08
N ARG A 131 -47.60 -43.21 13.01
CA ARG A 131 -48.93 -42.62 13.27
C ARG A 131 -49.98 -43.19 12.30
N LYS A 132 -49.68 -43.26 11.01
CA LYS A 132 -50.59 -43.83 9.99
C LYS A 132 -50.87 -45.31 10.21
N GLN A 133 -49.87 -46.10 10.62
CA GLN A 133 -50.07 -47.51 10.95
C GLN A 133 -51.02 -47.69 12.14
N LEU A 134 -50.83 -46.89 13.20
CA LEU A 134 -51.74 -46.85 14.34
C LEU A 134 -53.17 -46.47 13.90
N GLU A 135 -53.30 -45.41 13.09
CA GLU A 135 -54.60 -44.94 12.60
C GLU A 135 -55.35 -46.02 11.80
N LEU A 136 -54.66 -46.75 10.92
CA LEU A 136 -55.23 -47.88 10.17
C LEU A 136 -55.68 -49.03 11.09
N SER A 137 -54.88 -49.36 12.11
CA SER A 137 -55.24 -50.42 13.08
C SER A 137 -56.46 -50.03 13.92
N TRP A 138 -56.54 -48.76 14.33
CA TRP A 138 -57.65 -48.20 15.07
C TRP A 138 -58.94 -48.18 14.24
N GLN A 139 -58.88 -47.76 12.96
CA GLN A 139 -60.03 -47.79 12.05
C GLN A 139 -60.58 -49.22 11.87
N LYS A 140 -59.70 -50.23 11.74
CA LYS A 140 -60.10 -51.64 11.67
C LYS A 140 -60.75 -52.12 12.97
N TYR A 141 -60.18 -51.74 14.12
CA TYR A 141 -60.76 -52.06 15.43
C TYR A 141 -62.19 -51.51 15.59
N VAL A 142 -62.40 -50.23 15.25
CA VAL A 142 -63.72 -49.59 15.28
C VAL A 142 -64.70 -50.24 14.30
N THR A 143 -64.24 -50.58 13.09
CA THR A 143 -65.08 -51.23 12.08
C THR A 143 -65.53 -52.61 12.53
N ASN A 144 -64.60 -53.46 13.00
CA ASN A 144 -64.94 -54.80 13.49
C ASN A 144 -65.83 -54.76 14.74
N PHE A 145 -65.70 -53.75 15.59
CA PHE A 145 -66.62 -53.54 16.71
C PHE A 145 -68.06 -53.32 16.22
N LYS A 146 -68.26 -52.43 15.23
CA LYS A 146 -69.57 -52.17 14.65
C LYS A 146 -70.15 -53.41 13.96
N GLU A 147 -69.33 -54.17 13.25
CA GLU A 147 -69.76 -55.42 12.62
C GLU A 147 -70.16 -56.49 13.65
N LYS A 148 -69.40 -56.62 14.75
CA LYS A 148 -69.73 -57.50 15.87
C LYS A 148 -71.07 -57.11 16.49
N GLN A 149 -71.30 -55.82 16.74
CA GLN A 149 -72.54 -55.32 17.31
C GLN A 149 -73.74 -55.60 16.40
N LYS A 150 -73.58 -55.35 15.09
CA LYS A 150 -74.62 -55.66 14.10
C LYS A 150 -74.93 -57.16 14.02
N ALA A 151 -73.91 -58.02 14.07
CA ALA A 151 -74.10 -59.47 14.04
C ALA A 151 -74.77 -60.00 15.33
N TYR A 152 -74.46 -59.39 16.48
CA TYR A 152 -75.12 -59.69 17.75
C TYR A 152 -76.63 -59.44 17.70
N GLU A 153 -77.03 -58.24 17.25
CA GLU A 153 -78.45 -57.89 17.14
C GLU A 153 -79.24 -58.80 16.19
N VAL A 154 -78.58 -59.31 15.13
CA VAL A 154 -79.18 -60.25 14.18
C VAL A 154 -79.28 -61.64 14.79
N SER A 155 -78.24 -62.13 15.47
CA SER A 155 -78.28 -63.43 16.18
C SER A 155 -79.35 -63.43 17.27
N GLU A 156 -79.41 -62.38 18.09
CA GLU A 156 -80.40 -62.24 19.16
C GLU A 156 -81.84 -62.22 18.61
N ARG A 157 -82.09 -61.48 17.52
CA ARG A 157 -83.39 -61.49 16.85
C ARG A 157 -83.75 -62.88 16.30
N ALA A 158 -82.80 -63.57 15.68
CA ALA A 158 -83.02 -64.91 15.14
C ALA A 158 -83.30 -65.95 16.22
N GLN A 159 -82.64 -65.86 17.38
CA GLN A 159 -82.85 -66.78 18.52
C GLN A 159 -84.23 -66.60 19.18
N ASN A 160 -84.77 -65.38 19.15
CA ASN A 160 -86.10 -65.08 19.68
C ASN A 160 -87.24 -65.38 18.70
N ASP A 161 -86.94 -65.75 17.45
CA ASP A 161 -87.94 -66.10 16.44
C ASP A 161 -88.29 -67.59 16.49
N ILE A 162 -89.48 -67.90 17.01
CA ILE A 162 -90.02 -69.25 17.16
C ILE A 162 -90.32 -69.91 15.80
N GLN A 163 -90.51 -69.13 14.74
CA GLN A 163 -90.83 -69.62 13.39
C GLN A 163 -89.58 -69.93 12.56
N LEU A 164 -88.40 -69.49 13.01
CA LEU A 164 -87.14 -69.68 12.28
C LEU A 164 -86.58 -71.09 12.51
N ALA A 165 -86.11 -71.73 11.43
CA ALA A 165 -85.52 -73.07 11.53
C ALA A 165 -84.27 -73.06 12.43
N ARG A 166 -84.13 -74.11 13.26
CA ARG A 166 -82.99 -74.26 14.18
C ARG A 166 -81.61 -74.20 13.48
N VAL A 167 -81.54 -74.66 12.23
CA VAL A 167 -80.33 -74.59 11.40
C VAL A 167 -79.97 -73.13 11.06
N ASP A 168 -80.97 -72.31 10.76
CA ASP A 168 -80.76 -70.88 10.45
C ASP A 168 -80.39 -70.09 11.71
N GLN A 169 -80.98 -70.42 12.87
CA GLN A 169 -80.57 -69.86 14.17
C GLN A 169 -79.09 -70.15 14.46
N GLN A 170 -78.65 -71.40 14.28
CA GLN A 170 -77.25 -71.78 14.46
C GLN A 170 -76.31 -71.07 13.48
N LYS A 171 -76.77 -70.79 12.26
CA LYS A 171 -75.98 -70.06 11.25
C LYS A 171 -75.73 -68.61 11.66
N PHE A 172 -76.73 -67.91 12.19
CA PHE A 172 -76.56 -66.53 12.68
C PHE A 172 -75.67 -66.47 13.93
N GLU A 173 -75.77 -67.47 14.81
CA GLU A 173 -74.88 -67.58 15.96
C GLU A 173 -73.42 -67.84 15.53
N ALA A 174 -73.19 -68.75 14.57
CA ALA A 174 -71.86 -68.99 14.03
C ALA A 174 -71.26 -67.73 13.36
N LEU A 175 -72.08 -66.93 12.67
CA LEU A 175 -71.66 -65.65 12.10
C LEU A 175 -71.28 -64.64 13.19
N TYR A 176 -72.06 -64.54 14.27
CA TYR A 176 -71.73 -63.68 15.41
C TYR A 176 -70.39 -64.10 16.03
N GLN A 177 -70.19 -65.39 16.32
CA GLN A 177 -68.93 -65.90 16.88
C GLN A 177 -67.72 -65.63 15.96
N SER A 178 -67.89 -65.73 14.64
CA SER A 178 -66.86 -65.34 13.68
C SER A 178 -66.51 -63.85 13.76
N LYS A 179 -67.49 -62.97 13.95
CA LYS A 179 -67.26 -61.52 14.15
C LYS A 179 -66.64 -61.20 15.51
N VAL A 180 -66.94 -61.95 16.57
CA VAL A 180 -66.24 -61.86 17.86
C VAL A 180 -64.75 -62.15 17.68
N GLN A 181 -64.39 -63.26 17.02
CA GLN A 181 -62.98 -63.60 16.76
C GLN A 181 -62.27 -62.53 15.93
N SER A 182 -62.94 -61.98 14.91
CA SER A 182 -62.41 -60.89 14.07
C SER A 182 -62.17 -59.60 14.86
N PHE A 183 -63.08 -59.28 15.80
CA PHE A 183 -62.93 -58.15 16.71
C PHE A 183 -61.76 -58.37 17.68
N ASP A 184 -61.65 -59.55 18.29
CA ASP A 184 -60.57 -59.87 19.24
C ASP A 184 -59.20 -59.83 18.56
N GLN A 185 -59.11 -60.26 17.29
CA GLN A 185 -57.88 -60.10 16.51
C GLN A 185 -57.55 -58.62 16.23
N ALA A 186 -58.55 -57.82 15.83
CA ALA A 186 -58.34 -56.39 15.59
C ALA A 186 -57.98 -55.63 16.88
N SER A 187 -58.56 -56.03 18.02
CA SER A 187 -58.23 -55.47 19.34
C SER A 187 -56.77 -55.71 19.70
N ARG A 188 -56.28 -56.95 19.54
CA ARG A 188 -54.88 -57.29 19.78
C ARG A 188 -53.94 -56.49 18.87
N ASN A 189 -54.23 -56.45 17.57
CA ASN A 189 -53.43 -55.69 16.61
C ASN A 189 -53.39 -54.18 16.95
N TYR A 190 -54.51 -53.59 17.37
CA TYR A 190 -54.55 -52.18 17.77
C TYR A 190 -53.71 -51.92 19.03
N VAL A 191 -53.81 -52.79 20.05
CA VAL A 191 -52.99 -52.69 21.28
C VAL A 191 -51.50 -52.76 20.94
N ASP A 192 -51.10 -53.69 20.07
CA ASP A 192 -49.71 -53.86 19.65
C ASP A 192 -49.18 -52.62 18.90
N GLU A 193 -49.94 -52.10 17.92
CA GLU A 193 -49.55 -50.90 17.18
C GLU A 193 -49.54 -49.64 18.06
N LEU A 194 -50.45 -49.53 19.04
CA LEU A 194 -50.47 -48.43 19.99
C LEU A 194 -49.23 -48.44 20.88
N ALA A 195 -48.82 -49.62 21.38
CA ALA A 195 -47.61 -49.75 22.17
C ALA A 195 -46.36 -49.34 21.36
N LYS A 196 -46.26 -49.80 20.10
CA LYS A 196 -45.17 -49.43 19.19
C LYS A 196 -45.13 -47.93 18.93
N TYR A 197 -46.26 -47.30 18.60
CA TYR A 197 -46.35 -45.87 18.37
C TYR A 197 -45.96 -45.06 19.63
N ASN A 198 -46.44 -45.45 20.81
CA ASN A 198 -46.11 -44.74 22.05
C ASN A 198 -44.62 -44.82 22.41
N ILE A 199 -43.95 -45.92 22.08
CA ILE A 199 -42.49 -46.04 22.25
C ILE A 199 -41.77 -45.15 21.23
N ALA A 200 -42.17 -45.21 19.96
CA ALA A 200 -41.58 -44.39 18.90
C ALA A 200 -41.77 -42.89 19.15
N SER A 201 -42.96 -42.46 19.56
CA SER A 201 -43.28 -41.07 19.88
C SER A 201 -42.45 -40.54 21.05
N ARG A 202 -42.37 -41.28 22.16
CA ARG A 202 -41.52 -40.89 23.31
C ARG A 202 -40.06 -40.74 22.90
N ARG A 203 -39.52 -41.69 22.13
CA ARG A 203 -38.14 -41.62 21.62
C ARG A 203 -37.93 -40.41 20.70
N HIS A 204 -38.87 -40.18 19.78
CA HIS A 204 -38.80 -39.10 18.82
C HIS A 204 -38.68 -37.74 19.52
N TYR A 205 -39.59 -37.42 20.44
CA TYR A 205 -39.60 -36.12 21.12
C TYR A 205 -38.58 -36.00 22.25
N SER A 206 -38.28 -37.08 22.99
CA SER A 206 -37.40 -37.01 24.16
C SER A 206 -35.92 -37.23 23.81
N THR A 207 -35.60 -37.68 22.60
CA THR A 207 -34.23 -38.04 22.22
C THR A 207 -33.90 -37.61 20.80
N ASP A 208 -34.65 -38.06 19.80
CA ASP A 208 -34.23 -37.86 18.41
C ASP A 208 -34.28 -36.37 17.99
N ILE A 209 -35.35 -35.64 18.34
CA ILE A 209 -35.45 -34.19 18.09
C ILE A 209 -34.43 -33.41 18.91
N VAL A 210 -34.31 -33.73 20.21
CA VAL A 210 -33.35 -33.07 21.13
C VAL A 210 -31.94 -33.14 20.55
N THR A 211 -31.50 -34.36 20.19
CA THR A 211 -30.18 -34.59 19.60
C THR A 211 -30.01 -33.84 18.28
N PHE A 212 -31.03 -33.84 17.42
CA PHE A 212 -30.99 -33.12 16.15
C PHE A 212 -30.81 -31.61 16.35
N VAL A 213 -31.52 -31.02 17.31
CA VAL A 213 -31.45 -29.59 17.59
C VAL A 213 -30.14 -29.21 18.31
N ASP A 214 -29.64 -30.07 19.19
CA ASP A 214 -28.29 -29.90 19.79
C ASP A 214 -27.19 -29.93 18.72
N ASP A 215 -27.31 -30.81 17.71
CA ASP A 215 -26.38 -30.83 16.57
C ASP A 215 -26.46 -29.52 15.75
N MET A 216 -27.67 -28.95 15.58
CA MET A 216 -27.84 -27.64 14.95
C MET A 216 -27.16 -26.53 15.78
N GLU A 217 -27.36 -26.53 17.10
CA GLU A 217 -26.71 -25.56 17.99
C GLU A 217 -25.19 -25.67 17.93
N SER A 218 -24.65 -26.88 17.99
CA SER A 218 -23.22 -27.16 17.88
C SER A 218 -22.64 -26.63 16.57
N SER A 219 -23.33 -26.88 15.45
CA SER A 219 -22.99 -26.30 14.14
C SER A 219 -22.97 -24.78 14.16
N SER A 220 -23.98 -24.15 14.77
CA SER A 220 -24.10 -22.70 14.91
C SER A 220 -22.95 -22.09 15.74
N ARG A 221 -22.59 -22.74 16.87
CA ARG A 221 -21.45 -22.35 17.71
C ARG A 221 -20.12 -22.50 16.97
N MET A 222 -19.94 -23.58 16.21
CA MET A 222 -18.74 -23.80 15.39
C MET A 222 -18.59 -22.74 14.30
N ARG A 223 -19.68 -22.37 13.60
CA ARG A 223 -19.69 -21.24 12.64
C ARG A 223 -19.17 -19.98 13.32
N ASN A 224 -19.77 -19.60 14.45
CA ASN A 224 -19.41 -18.35 15.13
C ASN A 224 -17.95 -18.33 15.60
N ASN A 225 -17.46 -19.45 16.12
CA ASN A 225 -16.06 -19.58 16.52
C ASN A 225 -15.13 -19.45 15.32
N ARG A 226 -15.46 -20.12 14.20
CA ARG A 226 -14.65 -20.06 12.99
C ARG A 226 -14.64 -18.66 12.37
N THR A 227 -15.79 -18.01 12.29
CA THR A 227 -15.90 -16.63 11.82
C THR A 227 -15.08 -15.69 12.71
N ARG A 228 -15.14 -15.84 14.04
CA ARG A 228 -14.30 -15.07 14.97
C ARG A 228 -12.81 -15.22 14.67
N GLU A 229 -12.33 -16.44 14.47
CA GLU A 229 -10.92 -16.70 14.14
C GLU A 229 -10.50 -16.00 12.84
N LEU A 230 -11.33 -16.07 11.81
CA LEU A 230 -11.06 -15.46 10.51
C LEU A 230 -11.05 -13.93 10.61
N LEU A 231 -11.97 -13.33 11.37
CA LEU A 231 -11.99 -11.88 11.62
C LEU A 231 -10.76 -11.42 12.41
N LEU A 232 -10.34 -12.17 13.43
CA LEU A 232 -9.10 -11.87 14.15
C LEU A 232 -7.86 -12.00 13.25
N MET A 233 -7.88 -12.92 12.28
CA MET A 233 -6.82 -13.03 11.29
C MET A 233 -6.71 -11.79 10.39
N VAL A 234 -7.84 -11.15 10.04
CA VAL A 234 -7.82 -9.85 9.33
C VAL A 234 -7.06 -8.81 10.14
N THR A 235 -7.36 -8.67 11.44
CA THR A 235 -6.68 -7.72 12.32
C THR A 235 -5.17 -7.98 12.36
N ARG A 236 -4.75 -9.24 12.52
CA ARG A 236 -3.33 -9.61 12.53
C ARG A 236 -2.61 -9.24 11.22
N ILE A 237 -3.25 -9.50 10.08
CA ILE A 237 -2.68 -9.12 8.76
C ILE A 237 -2.53 -7.60 8.66
N ASN A 238 -3.50 -6.84 9.16
CA ASN A 238 -3.45 -5.38 9.16
C ASN A 238 -2.34 -4.85 10.08
N GLU A 239 -2.18 -5.39 11.28
CA GLU A 239 -1.11 -5.03 12.21
C GLU A 239 0.28 -5.29 11.61
N GLU A 240 0.50 -6.46 11.01
CA GLU A 240 1.74 -6.77 10.30
C GLU A 240 2.02 -5.79 9.16
N THR A 241 0.96 -5.40 8.42
CA THR A 241 1.05 -4.43 7.33
C THR A 241 1.44 -3.05 7.87
N ILE A 242 0.77 -2.57 8.92
CA ILE A 242 1.04 -1.29 9.56
C ILE A 242 2.48 -1.23 10.06
N SER A 243 2.98 -2.30 10.68
CA SER A 243 4.36 -2.36 11.17
C SER A 243 5.38 -2.19 10.03
N LYS A 244 5.15 -2.79 8.86
CA LYS A 244 6.03 -2.63 7.70
C LYS A 244 5.98 -1.21 7.14
N LEU A 245 4.78 -0.65 7.00
CA LEU A 245 4.60 0.73 6.54
C LEU A 245 5.25 1.75 7.47
N ALA A 246 5.16 1.53 8.79
CA ALA A 246 5.84 2.35 9.78
C ALA A 246 7.37 2.29 9.62
N SER A 247 7.93 1.11 9.31
CA SER A 247 9.35 0.96 9.01
C SER A 247 9.76 1.74 7.75
N CYS A 248 8.97 1.67 6.67
CA CYS A 248 9.23 2.47 5.46
C CYS A 248 9.23 3.97 5.76
N ASN A 249 8.24 4.45 6.52
CA ASN A 249 8.13 5.86 6.91
C ASN A 249 9.30 6.33 7.78
N LYS A 250 9.80 5.47 8.68
CA LYS A 250 10.98 5.75 9.48
C LYS A 250 12.21 5.95 8.59
N LEU A 251 12.45 5.04 7.64
CA LEU A 251 13.59 5.13 6.71
C LEU A 251 13.49 6.37 5.79
N ILE A 252 12.28 6.73 5.35
CA ILE A 252 12.04 7.98 4.62
C ILE A 252 12.42 9.19 5.49
N SER A 253 11.98 9.21 6.74
CA SER A 253 12.26 10.33 7.66
C SER A 253 13.76 10.47 7.96
N GLU A 254 14.47 9.34 8.13
CA GLU A 254 15.92 9.31 8.28
C GLU A 254 16.63 9.85 7.03
N ALA A 255 16.19 9.44 5.82
CA ALA A 255 16.74 9.94 4.57
C ALA A 255 16.53 11.44 4.40
N VAL A 256 15.32 11.95 4.72
CA VAL A 256 15.02 13.38 4.67
C VAL A 256 15.87 14.17 5.68
N SER A 257 16.07 13.62 6.88
CA SER A 257 16.89 14.27 7.92
C SER A 257 18.38 14.31 7.56
N ALA A 258 18.83 13.45 6.64
CA ALA A 258 20.20 13.45 6.13
C ALA A 258 20.45 14.48 5.01
N LEU A 259 19.43 15.22 4.55
CA LEU A 259 19.60 16.32 3.60
C LEU A 259 20.41 17.45 4.24
N ASP A 260 21.53 17.78 3.61
CA ASP A 260 22.42 18.84 4.09
C ASP A 260 22.81 19.78 2.94
N SER A 261 22.25 20.99 3.00
CA SER A 261 22.52 22.05 2.03
C SER A 261 23.96 22.56 2.07
N SER A 262 24.61 22.54 3.24
CA SER A 262 25.99 22.98 3.43
C SER A 262 26.95 21.95 2.84
N TYR A 263 26.72 20.67 3.12
CA TYR A 263 27.44 19.56 2.50
C TYR A 263 27.34 19.56 0.98
N ASP A 264 26.12 19.71 0.45
CA ASP A 264 25.88 19.78 -1.00
C ASP A 264 26.63 20.96 -1.63
N SER A 265 26.55 22.14 -1.00
CA SER A 265 27.27 23.34 -1.47
C SER A 265 28.78 23.14 -1.48
N ALA A 266 29.34 22.57 -0.42
CA ALA A 266 30.77 22.29 -0.33
C ALA A 266 31.24 21.28 -1.39
N LYS A 267 30.42 20.25 -1.66
CA LYS A 267 30.69 19.28 -2.74
C LYS A 267 30.67 19.91 -4.12
N VAL A 268 29.71 20.80 -4.39
CA VAL A 268 29.66 21.54 -5.66
C VAL A 268 30.93 22.37 -5.84
N ILE A 269 31.37 23.10 -4.80
CA ILE A 269 32.63 23.85 -4.84
C ILE A 269 33.79 22.90 -5.13
N LYS A 270 33.95 21.81 -4.36
CA LYS A 270 35.04 20.85 -4.56
C LYS A 270 35.08 20.25 -5.98
N ARG A 271 33.92 19.99 -6.58
CA ARG A 271 33.81 19.40 -7.93
C ARG A 271 34.09 20.40 -9.05
N LEU A 272 33.70 21.67 -8.88
CA LEU A 272 33.73 22.68 -9.94
C LEU A 272 34.83 23.72 -9.79
N HIS A 273 35.51 23.80 -8.63
CA HIS A 273 36.58 24.76 -8.42
C HIS A 273 37.75 24.48 -9.38
N THR A 274 38.13 25.49 -10.16
CA THR A 274 39.19 25.39 -11.19
C THR A 274 40.52 26.02 -10.78
N ASP A 275 40.60 26.59 -9.57
CA ASP A 275 41.72 27.41 -9.08
C ASP A 275 42.03 28.65 -9.94
N GLU A 276 41.13 29.01 -10.85
CA GLU A 276 41.28 30.16 -11.72
C GLU A 276 40.79 31.44 -11.02
N GLN A 277 41.53 32.52 -11.25
CA GLN A 277 41.20 33.84 -10.76
C GLN A 277 40.40 34.62 -11.80
N PRO A 278 39.55 35.56 -11.34
CA PRO A 278 38.97 36.57 -12.22
C PRO A 278 40.07 37.30 -13.00
N PRO A 279 39.77 37.74 -14.25
CA PRO A 279 40.74 38.44 -15.08
C PRO A 279 41.39 39.63 -14.35
N ALA A 280 42.68 39.84 -14.59
CA ALA A 280 43.42 40.96 -14.06
C ALA A 280 43.12 42.23 -14.86
N ASP A 281 43.26 43.38 -14.20
CA ASP A 281 43.15 44.67 -14.88
C ASP A 281 44.19 44.78 -15.99
N LEU A 282 43.78 45.38 -17.11
CA LEU A 282 44.67 45.68 -18.22
C LEU A 282 45.73 46.69 -17.77
N PRO A 283 47.03 46.36 -17.87
CA PRO A 283 48.07 47.34 -17.59
C PRO A 283 48.08 48.45 -18.65
N PHE A 284 48.60 49.62 -18.31
CA PHE A 284 48.75 50.73 -19.25
C PHE A 284 49.83 50.42 -20.28
N LEU A 285 49.48 50.37 -21.56
CA LEU A 285 50.43 50.15 -22.65
C LEU A 285 51.16 51.45 -23.00
N ASP A 286 52.43 51.53 -22.58
CA ASP A 286 53.32 52.65 -22.89
C ASP A 286 53.96 52.45 -24.28
N LEU A 287 53.37 53.09 -25.29
CA LEU A 287 53.81 52.97 -26.69
C LEU A 287 55.24 53.48 -26.91
N ASP A 288 55.72 54.43 -26.08
CA ASP A 288 57.08 54.98 -26.17
C ASP A 288 58.16 53.95 -25.80
N LYS A 289 57.77 52.85 -25.14
CA LYS A 289 58.66 51.76 -24.69
C LYS A 289 58.48 50.47 -25.52
N CYS A 290 57.64 50.48 -26.53
CA CYS A 290 57.41 49.32 -27.39
C CYS A 290 58.52 49.18 -28.45
N PRO A 291 59.03 47.96 -28.72
CA PRO A 291 59.87 47.70 -29.88
C PRO A 291 59.15 48.09 -31.17
N PRO A 292 59.80 48.77 -32.12
CA PRO A 292 59.15 49.29 -33.33
C PRO A 292 58.42 48.20 -34.15
N GLY A 293 58.94 46.96 -34.16
CA GLY A 293 58.35 45.84 -34.92
C GLY A 293 56.97 45.34 -34.44
N ILE A 294 56.49 45.75 -33.25
CA ILE A 294 55.12 45.42 -32.78
C ILE A 294 54.10 46.44 -33.29
N LEU A 295 54.56 47.65 -33.64
CA LEU A 295 53.72 48.77 -34.07
C LEU A 295 53.52 48.81 -35.60
N ASP A 296 54.23 47.95 -36.35
CA ASP A 296 54.22 47.90 -37.81
C ASP A 296 52.96 47.20 -38.41
N GLY A 297 52.13 46.56 -37.59
CA GLY A 297 50.87 45.90 -37.99
C GLY A 297 49.68 46.87 -38.10
N SER A 298 48.51 46.40 -38.57
CA SER A 298 47.31 47.24 -38.60
C SER A 298 46.86 47.58 -37.17
N VAL A 299 46.39 48.81 -36.94
CA VAL A 299 45.90 49.27 -35.62
C VAL A 299 44.76 48.38 -35.09
N SER A 300 43.99 47.77 -36.00
CA SER A 300 42.91 46.83 -35.67
C SER A 300 43.43 45.49 -35.15
N GLU A 301 44.46 44.91 -35.77
CA GLU A 301 45.08 43.66 -35.31
C GLU A 301 45.82 43.84 -33.98
N LEU A 302 46.51 44.97 -33.82
CA LEU A 302 47.18 45.32 -32.56
C LEU A 302 46.15 45.48 -31.43
N GLY A 303 45.02 46.15 -31.69
CA GLY A 303 43.92 46.27 -30.72
C GLY A 303 43.28 44.93 -30.35
N ALA A 304 43.06 44.06 -31.33
CA ALA A 304 42.53 42.70 -31.11
C ALA A 304 43.49 41.85 -30.25
N LEU A 305 44.78 41.91 -30.54
CA LEU A 305 45.84 41.23 -29.80
C LEU A 305 45.94 41.71 -28.34
N ILE A 306 45.89 43.03 -28.12
CA ILE A 306 45.96 43.67 -26.80
C ILE A 306 44.73 43.34 -25.95
N LEU A 307 43.54 43.36 -26.54
CA LEU A 307 42.28 43.08 -25.84
C LEU A 307 41.99 41.59 -25.68
N GLY A 308 42.77 40.72 -26.34
CA GLY A 308 42.52 39.28 -26.34
C GLY A 308 41.26 38.86 -27.07
N VAL A 309 40.79 39.70 -28.00
CA VAL A 309 39.67 39.42 -28.88
C VAL A 309 40.27 38.82 -30.14
N GLU A 310 39.88 37.61 -30.52
CA GLU A 310 40.34 37.02 -31.79
C GLU A 310 39.95 37.97 -32.95
N SER A 311 40.92 38.36 -33.78
CA SER A 311 40.62 39.11 -35.01
C SER A 311 39.69 38.26 -35.89
N ALA A 312 38.62 38.86 -36.40
CA ALA A 312 37.54 38.17 -37.12
C ALA A 312 37.96 37.49 -38.44
N GLU A 313 39.23 37.60 -38.84
CA GLU A 313 39.73 37.17 -40.14
C GLU A 313 40.14 35.69 -40.21
N CYS A 314 40.13 34.95 -39.09
CA CYS A 314 40.37 33.49 -39.10
C CYS A 314 39.11 32.62 -39.25
N THR A 315 37.92 33.22 -39.46
CA THR A 315 36.63 32.50 -39.51
C THR A 315 36.15 32.14 -40.92
N ASN A 316 36.95 32.39 -41.97
CA ASN A 316 36.52 32.21 -43.37
C ASN A 316 37.21 31.05 -44.10
N GLN A 317 37.36 29.88 -43.46
CA GLN A 317 37.51 28.62 -44.21
C GLN A 317 36.87 27.49 -43.41
N LEU A 318 35.57 27.29 -43.58
CA LEU A 318 34.84 25.99 -43.49
C LEU A 318 33.33 26.25 -43.58
N ASN A 319 32.90 26.89 -44.68
CA ASN A 319 31.51 26.79 -45.13
C ASN A 319 31.45 25.83 -46.30
N ASN A 320 31.17 24.57 -46.01
CA ASN A 320 30.34 23.78 -46.92
C ASN A 320 29.61 22.64 -46.20
N SER A 321 28.30 22.59 -46.49
CA SER A 321 27.31 21.54 -46.25
C SER A 321 26.58 21.49 -44.89
N GLY A 322 25.25 21.75 -44.94
CA GLY A 322 24.27 21.01 -44.15
C GLY A 322 23.42 21.77 -43.12
N SER A 323 22.38 22.44 -43.60
CA SER A 323 21.08 22.76 -42.95
C SER A 323 20.70 22.08 -41.61
N ALA A 324 20.30 22.86 -40.59
CA ALA A 324 18.90 22.98 -40.08
C ALA A 324 18.77 23.59 -38.66
N ILE A 325 17.97 24.67 -38.57
CA ILE A 325 16.89 24.95 -37.59
C ILE A 325 17.22 25.08 -36.07
N SER A 326 17.19 26.36 -35.65
CA SER A 326 16.64 26.98 -34.42
C SER A 326 16.74 26.30 -33.04
N GLY A 327 17.40 26.99 -32.12
CA GLY A 327 17.20 26.90 -30.68
C GLY A 327 17.91 28.05 -29.97
N SER A 328 17.14 29.05 -29.52
CA SER A 328 17.63 30.16 -28.70
C SER A 328 18.18 29.68 -27.36
N GLY A 329 19.31 30.27 -26.95
CA GLY A 329 19.60 30.54 -25.53
C GLY A 329 20.87 29.91 -24.98
N MET A 330 21.75 30.80 -24.52
CA MET A 330 22.90 30.57 -23.61
C MET A 330 24.23 30.18 -24.27
N MET A 331 24.96 31.20 -24.73
CA MET A 331 26.41 31.11 -24.93
C MET A 331 27.11 30.92 -23.58
N SER A 332 27.49 29.68 -23.28
CA SER A 332 28.55 29.37 -22.33
C SER A 332 29.71 28.79 -23.15
N GLY A 333 30.59 29.68 -23.61
CA GLY A 333 31.75 29.31 -24.43
C GLY A 333 33.00 29.11 -23.57
N LEU A 334 33.15 27.93 -22.97
CA LEU A 334 34.47 27.45 -22.53
C LEU A 334 35.11 26.70 -23.70
N ILE A 335 36.03 27.34 -24.43
CA ILE A 335 36.84 26.68 -25.46
C ILE A 335 38.24 26.43 -24.91
N ARG A 336 38.56 25.14 -24.71
CA ARG A 336 39.89 24.63 -24.38
C ARG A 336 40.73 24.59 -25.68
N SER A 337 41.69 25.49 -25.82
CA SER A 337 42.68 25.44 -26.90
C SER A 337 43.83 24.50 -26.51
N THR A 338 44.01 23.45 -27.30
CA THR A 338 45.17 22.56 -27.27
C THR A 338 46.18 23.04 -28.32
N HIS A 339 47.25 23.70 -27.90
CA HIS A 339 48.47 23.81 -28.71
C HIS A 339 49.64 23.15 -27.96
N LYS A 340 50.07 22.01 -28.50
CA LYS A 340 51.35 21.37 -28.22
C LYS A 340 52.44 22.01 -29.08
N ASN A 341 53.58 22.27 -28.45
CA ASN A 341 54.94 22.33 -29.00
C ASN A 341 55.21 23.22 -30.23
N SER A 342 55.84 24.37 -29.98
CA SER A 342 57.08 24.72 -30.69
C SER A 342 58.05 25.37 -29.70
N LYS A 343 59.31 24.90 -29.74
CA LYS A 343 60.45 25.54 -29.09
C LYS A 343 60.83 26.71 -30.00
N ASP A 344 60.62 27.93 -29.55
CA ASP A 344 61.37 29.09 -30.03
C ASP A 344 61.77 29.95 -28.83
N GLU A 345 63.08 30.01 -28.63
CA GLU A 345 63.75 30.92 -27.71
C GLU A 345 63.62 32.35 -28.25
N TYR A 346 62.58 33.07 -27.82
CA TYR A 346 62.66 34.52 -27.64
C TYR A 346 62.63 34.81 -26.15
N LEU A 347 63.82 34.79 -25.57
CA LEU A 347 64.10 35.42 -24.29
C LEU A 347 63.88 36.93 -24.44
N SER A 348 63.16 37.49 -23.48
CA SER A 348 62.78 38.90 -23.30
C SER A 348 61.36 39.24 -23.74
N LEU A 349 60.54 39.57 -22.74
CA LEU A 349 59.18 40.14 -22.79
C LEU A 349 58.00 39.16 -22.91
N ARG A 350 57.89 38.23 -21.95
CA ARG A 350 56.56 37.93 -21.39
C ARG A 350 56.10 39.14 -20.56
N SER A 351 55.79 40.25 -21.21
CA SER A 351 54.96 41.28 -20.57
C SER A 351 53.49 40.85 -20.70
N PRO A 352 52.61 41.13 -19.73
CA PRO A 352 51.20 40.73 -19.74
C PRO A 352 50.35 41.23 -20.94
N PHE A 353 50.96 41.92 -21.91
CA PHE A 353 50.27 42.66 -22.97
C PHE A 353 49.93 41.85 -24.23
N ILE A 354 50.52 40.67 -24.46
CA ILE A 354 50.45 40.00 -25.77
C ILE A 354 49.63 38.69 -25.77
N CYS A 355 49.09 38.23 -24.63
CA CYS A 355 48.49 36.88 -24.54
C CYS A 355 46.99 36.82 -24.25
N GLY A 356 46.20 37.83 -24.64
CA GLY A 356 44.74 37.79 -24.51
C GLY A 356 44.23 37.53 -23.09
N ILE A 357 44.91 38.13 -22.12
CA ILE A 357 44.75 37.90 -20.68
C ILE A 357 43.53 38.62 -20.09
N SER A 358 42.98 39.62 -20.80
CA SER A 358 41.93 40.50 -20.27
C SER A 358 40.55 39.88 -20.10
N ILE A 359 40.23 38.83 -20.86
CA ILE A 359 38.88 38.21 -20.88
C ILE A 359 38.91 36.81 -20.28
N LYS A 360 40.11 36.20 -20.23
CA LYS A 360 40.30 34.83 -19.77
C LYS A 360 40.67 34.83 -18.30
N SER A 361 40.13 33.86 -17.57
CA SER A 361 40.50 33.59 -16.20
C SER A 361 41.99 33.25 -16.12
N ILE A 362 42.65 33.69 -15.05
CA ILE A 362 44.11 33.62 -14.92
C ILE A 362 44.45 32.61 -13.85
N LYS A 363 45.42 31.73 -14.10
CA LYS A 363 45.90 30.83 -13.05
C LYS A 363 46.72 31.62 -12.03
N ASN A 364 46.63 31.19 -10.77
CA ASN A 364 47.42 31.77 -9.69
C ASN A 364 48.95 31.79 -9.96
N THR A 365 49.46 30.87 -10.79
CA THR A 365 50.89 30.80 -11.18
C THR A 365 51.31 31.89 -12.16
N ASP A 366 50.35 32.46 -12.87
CA ASP A 366 50.61 33.33 -14.02
C ASP A 366 50.46 34.82 -13.64
N LEU A 367 50.14 35.11 -12.37
CA LEU A 367 50.02 36.46 -11.82
C LEU A 367 51.37 37.01 -11.36
N THR A 368 51.67 38.25 -11.74
CA THR A 368 52.85 38.97 -11.22
C THR A 368 52.66 39.38 -9.75
N ILE A 369 53.76 39.56 -9.00
CA ILE A 369 53.73 39.98 -7.58
C ILE A 369 52.89 41.25 -7.38
N ARG A 370 52.99 42.21 -8.31
CA ARG A 370 52.20 43.44 -8.28
C ARG A 370 50.70 43.19 -8.46
N GLN A 371 50.33 42.34 -9.42
CA GLN A 371 48.92 41.96 -9.64
C GLN A 371 48.35 41.18 -8.45
N VAL A 372 49.15 40.33 -7.79
CA VAL A 372 48.72 39.64 -6.57
C VAL A 372 48.50 40.64 -5.42
N ALA A 373 49.40 41.61 -5.24
CA ALA A 373 49.25 42.65 -4.21
C ALA A 373 48.01 43.54 -4.45
N ASP A 374 47.78 43.98 -5.69
CA ASP A 374 46.61 44.76 -6.07
C ASP A 374 45.31 43.94 -5.86
N ARG A 375 45.34 42.65 -6.20
CA ARG A 375 44.22 41.74 -5.97
C ARG A 375 43.91 41.54 -4.49
N ILE A 376 44.92 41.35 -3.65
CA ILE A 376 44.75 41.25 -2.19
C ILE A 376 44.11 42.53 -1.64
N LYS A 377 44.52 43.70 -2.13
CA LYS A 377 43.91 44.99 -1.72
C LYS A 377 42.42 45.03 -2.05
N VAL A 378 42.03 44.72 -3.29
CA VAL A 378 40.62 44.69 -3.71
C VAL A 378 39.81 43.68 -2.90
N LEU A 379 40.37 42.50 -2.64
CA LEU A 379 39.70 41.47 -1.83
C LEU A 379 39.50 41.92 -0.38
N ARG A 380 40.48 42.63 0.22
CA ARG A 380 40.35 43.21 1.57
C ARG A 380 39.27 44.29 1.64
N GLU A 381 39.18 45.15 0.62
CA GLU A 381 38.09 46.14 0.51
C GLU A 381 36.72 45.44 0.40
N LEU A 382 36.63 44.36 -0.39
CA LEU A 382 35.41 43.57 -0.52
C LEU A 382 35.04 42.84 0.78
N VAL A 383 36.03 42.37 1.54
CA VAL A 383 35.83 41.81 2.88
C VAL A 383 35.23 42.85 3.82
N MET A 384 35.79 44.07 3.85
CA MET A 384 35.24 45.16 4.69
C MET A 384 33.81 45.52 4.29
N LYS A 385 33.53 45.63 2.99
CA LYS A 385 32.17 45.90 2.49
C LYS A 385 31.19 44.80 2.90
N THR A 386 31.57 43.53 2.70
CA THR A 386 30.73 42.37 3.03
C THR A 386 30.50 42.25 4.54
N ASP A 387 31.51 42.56 5.38
CA ASP A 387 31.39 42.58 6.85
C ASP A 387 30.42 43.68 7.31
N ASN A 388 30.46 44.86 6.68
CA ASN A 388 29.52 45.94 6.98
C ASN A 388 28.08 45.58 6.58
N GLU A 389 27.88 44.94 5.43
CA GLU A 389 26.58 44.43 4.98
C GLU A 389 26.02 43.34 5.91
N LEU A 390 26.90 42.46 6.43
CA LEU A 390 26.51 41.46 7.42
C LEU A 390 26.08 42.12 8.74
N ARG A 391 26.89 43.05 9.28
CA ARG A 391 26.56 43.76 10.52
C ARG A 391 25.29 44.59 10.43
N SER A 392 25.04 45.23 9.28
CA SER A 392 23.79 45.98 9.07
C SER A 392 22.59 45.03 9.05
N THR A 393 22.73 43.87 8.40
CA THR A 393 21.70 42.82 8.37
C THR A 393 21.43 42.26 9.76
N ASP A 394 22.45 42.00 10.57
CA ASP A 394 22.28 41.52 11.96
C ASP A 394 21.53 42.54 12.84
N ARG A 395 21.82 43.84 12.68
CA ARG A 395 21.08 44.90 13.37
C ARG A 395 19.61 44.95 12.95
N MET A 396 19.32 44.73 11.66
CA MET A 396 17.95 44.67 11.14
C MET A 396 17.21 43.43 11.66
N ILE A 397 17.87 42.27 11.76
CA ILE A 397 17.31 41.06 12.36
C ILE A 397 16.92 41.32 13.82
N GLU A 398 17.82 41.92 14.61
CA GLU A 398 17.56 42.22 16.02
C GLU A 398 16.41 43.24 16.19
N SER A 399 16.36 44.25 15.31
CA SER A 399 15.25 45.21 15.26
C SER A 399 13.90 44.54 14.92
N CYS A 400 13.89 43.58 13.99
CA CYS A 400 12.70 42.80 13.63
C CYS A 400 12.26 41.84 14.75
N ARG A 401 13.19 41.32 15.57
CA ARG A 401 12.85 40.51 16.76
C ARG A 401 12.10 41.33 17.81
N THR A 402 12.51 42.58 18.01
CA THR A 402 11.83 43.49 18.94
C THR A 402 10.50 44.01 18.40
N ASN A 403 10.34 44.11 17.08
CA ASN A 403 9.11 44.58 16.44
C ASN A 403 8.74 43.75 15.18
N PRO A 404 7.84 42.76 15.30
CA PRO A 404 7.51 41.83 14.21
C PRO A 404 6.85 42.44 12.96
N LYS A 405 6.47 43.73 13.00
CA LYS A 405 5.83 44.44 11.88
C LYS A 405 6.84 45.05 10.87
N PHE A 406 8.15 44.98 11.14
CA PHE A 406 9.17 45.73 10.41
C PHE A 406 9.79 45.02 9.20
N GLY A 407 9.43 43.77 8.90
CA GLY A 407 9.89 43.13 7.67
C GLY A 407 9.81 41.60 7.70
N ASP A 408 10.16 41.00 6.57
CA ASP A 408 10.27 39.54 6.43
C ASP A 408 11.58 39.05 7.07
N MET A 409 11.45 38.45 8.26
CA MET A 409 12.58 37.94 9.04
C MET A 409 13.30 36.78 8.33
N GLU A 410 12.59 35.97 7.54
CA GLU A 410 13.20 34.84 6.82
C GLU A 410 14.15 35.33 5.73
N CYS A 411 13.76 36.39 5.01
CA CYS A 411 14.58 37.02 3.98
C CYS A 411 15.88 37.61 4.55
N LEU A 412 15.81 38.30 5.70
CA LEU A 412 16.98 38.88 6.36
C LEU A 412 17.94 37.81 6.87
N VAL A 413 17.44 36.74 7.48
CA VAL A 413 18.27 35.61 7.94
C VAL A 413 18.99 34.94 6.76
N ARG A 414 18.32 34.78 5.62
CA ARG A 414 18.91 34.24 4.38
C ARG A 414 20.01 35.15 3.81
N ALA A 415 19.79 36.47 3.83
CA ALA A 415 20.78 37.45 3.40
C ALA A 415 22.03 37.42 4.30
N GLY A 416 21.85 37.43 5.63
CA GLY A 416 22.94 37.32 6.61
C GLY A 416 23.77 36.05 6.42
N ALA A 417 23.12 34.88 6.26
CA ALA A 417 23.82 33.63 5.98
C ALA A 417 24.61 33.66 4.66
N THR A 418 24.15 34.42 3.67
CA THR A 418 24.86 34.61 2.39
C THR A 418 26.11 35.47 2.58
N TYR A 419 25.98 36.62 3.25
CA TYR A 419 27.13 37.49 3.55
C TYR A 419 28.18 36.79 4.41
N SER A 420 27.76 36.02 5.41
CA SER A 420 28.67 35.22 6.24
C SER A 420 29.46 34.19 5.43
N ARG A 421 28.79 33.44 4.53
CA ARG A 421 29.47 32.48 3.64
C ARG A 421 30.45 33.18 2.68
N ARG A 422 30.03 34.29 2.08
CA ARG A 422 30.88 35.11 1.20
C ARG A 422 32.12 35.61 1.93
N LEU A 423 31.94 36.13 3.14
CA LEU A 423 33.02 36.63 3.99
C LEU A 423 34.06 35.55 4.29
N ASN A 424 33.61 34.34 4.63
CA ASN A 424 34.49 33.19 4.87
C ASN A 424 35.28 32.81 3.62
N SER A 425 34.62 32.74 2.46
CA SER A 425 35.29 32.45 1.18
C SER A 425 36.32 33.51 0.81
N LEU A 426 36.00 34.80 0.98
CA LEU A 426 36.93 35.89 0.68
C LEU A 426 38.17 35.85 1.58
N LYS A 427 37.99 35.59 2.89
CA LYS A 427 39.10 35.44 3.84
C LYS A 427 39.99 34.25 3.48
N GLN A 428 39.40 33.12 3.09
CA GLN A 428 40.15 31.94 2.67
C GLN A 428 40.97 32.22 1.40
N HIS A 429 40.37 32.90 0.43
CA HIS A 429 41.04 33.27 -0.81
C HIS A 429 42.22 34.23 -0.60
N ILE A 430 42.08 35.20 0.31
CA ILE A 430 43.18 36.07 0.71
C ILE A 430 44.33 35.25 1.29
N LYS A 431 44.05 34.30 2.19
CA LYS A 431 45.09 33.42 2.77
C LYS A 431 45.81 32.60 1.69
N GLU A 432 45.09 32.06 0.71
CA GLU A 432 45.67 31.28 -0.39
C GLU A 432 46.61 32.11 -1.27
N LEU A 433 46.26 33.38 -1.53
CA LEU A 433 47.12 34.32 -2.25
C LEU A 433 48.32 34.79 -1.41
N GLU A 434 48.11 35.05 -0.11
CA GLU A 434 49.17 35.47 0.81
C GLU A 434 50.25 34.40 1.00
N VAL A 435 49.88 33.12 1.15
CA VAL A 435 50.84 32.00 1.28
C VAL A 435 51.77 31.89 0.06
N LYS A 436 51.30 32.27 -1.13
CA LYS A 436 52.08 32.23 -2.38
C LYS A 436 52.93 33.48 -2.62
N CYS A 437 52.71 34.59 -1.92
CA CYS A 437 53.60 35.76 -1.99
C CYS A 437 54.92 35.57 -1.23
N PHE A 438 55.00 34.56 -0.35
CA PHE A 438 56.17 34.27 0.50
C PHE A 438 56.96 33.02 0.08
N LEU A 439 56.60 32.40 -1.04
CA LEU A 439 57.35 31.35 -1.75
C LEU A 439 57.88 31.95 -3.05
#